data_AF-A0A2T1ADE6-F1
#
_entry.id   AF-A0A2T1ADE6-F1
#
_cell.length_a   1.000
_cell.length_b   1.000
_cell.length_c   1.000
_cell.angle_alpha   90.00
_cell.angle_beta   90.00
_cell.angle_gamma   90.00
#
_symmetry.space_group_name_H-M   'P 1'
#
loop_
_entity.id
_entity.type
_entity.pdbx_description
1 polymer ?
#
loop_
_entity_poly.entity_id
_entity_poly.type
_entity_poly.pdbx_seq_one_letter_code
_entity_poly.pdbx_strand_id
1 'polypeptide(L)'
;MTRYPRDMRGYGAHAPHPAWPNDAKIAVQFVLNYEEGGENCTLHGDAASEAFLSDIPGAAQWQGQRHWNMESIYEYGARAGFWRLHRLFTGADIPLTIYGVATALARSPEQLQAMKDADWEIASHGLKWVEHKDMPEDEERASIKEAIRLHTEVVGERPRGWYTGRCSANTVRLVAEEGGFDYISDTYDDDLPYWLEVGDHDQLIIPYTLEANDMRFATAPGWVTGEDFGSYLTDAFDALYAEGEAGAPKVMTIGLHCRLVGRPGKIAALKRFIEYIQTHEGVWCPRRVEIAEHWAENHPHQRRTRPSRMDRESFVATFGSIFEHSPWIADRAFDLELGPAHDCAAGVHNALCRMFRTASDEERLGVLTAHPDLAGKLASAGRLTAESTSEQASAGLDMLTDAERETFTAMNDTYVAKHGFPFIIAVRDHDKASILAAFQRRIDNDRATEFAEACRQVERIAQFRLMDLLP
;
A
#
# COMPACT_ATOMS: atom_id res chain seq x y z
N MET A 1 -6.81 17.31 17.11
CA MET A 1 -5.84 16.82 16.12
C MET A 1 -6.48 15.64 15.42
N THR A 2 -6.80 15.80 14.15
CA THR A 2 -7.38 14.71 13.36
C THR A 2 -6.23 14.03 12.63
N ARG A 3 -6.11 12.72 12.79
CA ARG A 3 -5.19 11.92 11.98
C ARG A 3 -5.99 10.95 11.13
N TYR A 4 -5.70 10.93 9.84
CA TYR A 4 -6.34 10.01 8.90
C TYR A 4 -5.55 8.70 8.88
N PRO A 5 -6.12 7.57 9.33
CA PRO A 5 -5.34 6.36 9.58
C PRO A 5 -5.10 5.49 8.34
N ARG A 6 -5.80 5.76 7.23
CA ARG A 6 -5.68 4.98 5.99
C ARG A 6 -4.56 5.51 5.12
N ASP A 7 -3.78 4.58 4.56
CA ASP A 7 -2.75 4.92 3.58
C ASP A 7 -3.34 4.91 2.17
N MET A 8 -3.58 6.11 1.65
CA MET A 8 -4.05 6.31 0.27
C MET A 8 -2.87 6.51 -0.71
N ARG A 9 -1.63 6.46 -0.23
CA ARG A 9 -0.43 6.67 -1.02
C ARG A 9 0.21 5.34 -1.38
N GLY A 10 0.37 4.43 -0.41
CA GLY A 10 1.16 3.21 -0.59
C GLY A 10 2.56 3.54 -1.12
N TYR A 11 2.96 2.84 -2.19
CA TYR A 11 4.20 3.13 -2.89
C TYR A 11 4.16 4.40 -3.77
N GLY A 12 2.99 4.93 -4.09
CA GLY A 12 2.82 6.02 -5.05
C GLY A 12 3.20 5.60 -6.48
N ALA A 13 3.73 6.54 -7.27
CA ALA A 13 4.06 6.29 -8.68
C ALA A 13 5.29 5.39 -8.91
N HIS A 14 6.05 5.08 -7.86
CA HIS A 14 7.34 4.40 -7.96
C HIS A 14 7.42 3.25 -6.95
N ALA A 15 6.69 2.17 -7.25
CA ALA A 15 6.77 0.93 -6.50
C ALA A 15 8.16 0.27 -6.64
N PRO A 16 8.65 -0.44 -5.59
CA PRO A 16 9.92 -1.13 -5.66
C PRO A 16 9.88 -2.22 -6.74
N HIS A 17 11.00 -2.40 -7.44
CA HIS A 17 11.16 -3.55 -8.31
C HIS A 17 11.32 -4.81 -7.43
N PRO A 18 10.41 -5.80 -7.51
CA PRO A 18 10.36 -6.91 -6.58
C PRO A 18 11.51 -7.93 -6.75
N ALA A 19 12.22 -7.86 -7.88
CA ALA A 19 13.35 -8.72 -8.21
C ALA A 19 13.01 -10.22 -8.13
N TRP A 20 11.86 -10.62 -8.66
CA TRP A 20 11.39 -12.00 -8.60
C TRP A 20 12.43 -13.01 -9.09
N PRO A 21 12.44 -14.23 -8.54
CA PRO A 21 13.38 -15.28 -8.94
C PRO A 21 13.41 -15.48 -10.45
N ASN A 22 14.61 -15.67 -11.00
CA ASN A 22 14.85 -15.85 -12.43
C ASN A 22 14.37 -14.68 -13.31
N ASP A 23 14.32 -13.46 -12.77
CA ASP A 23 13.88 -12.25 -13.48
C ASP A 23 12.44 -12.36 -14.03
N ALA A 24 11.59 -13.07 -13.29
CA ALA A 24 10.20 -13.28 -13.65
C ALA A 24 9.45 -11.94 -13.81
N LYS A 25 8.65 -11.85 -14.87
CA LYS A 25 7.85 -10.67 -15.23
C LYS A 25 6.56 -10.59 -14.43
N ILE A 26 6.13 -11.70 -13.84
CA ILE A 26 4.96 -11.76 -12.99
C ILE A 26 5.07 -12.93 -12.01
N ALA A 27 4.56 -12.74 -10.79
CA ALA A 27 4.31 -13.82 -9.84
C ALA A 27 2.81 -14.15 -9.86
N VAL A 28 2.41 -15.33 -10.35
CA VAL A 28 1.01 -15.78 -10.37
C VAL A 28 0.77 -16.70 -9.18
N GLN A 29 0.07 -16.21 -8.18
CA GLN A 29 -0.09 -16.85 -6.89
C GLN A 29 -1.51 -17.43 -6.74
N PHE A 30 -1.62 -18.75 -6.74
CA PHE A 30 -2.91 -19.44 -6.60
C PHE A 30 -3.23 -19.78 -5.13
N VAL A 31 -4.40 -19.37 -4.67
CA VAL A 31 -4.94 -19.69 -3.34
C VAL A 31 -6.14 -20.60 -3.46
N LEU A 32 -6.10 -21.74 -2.76
CA LEU A 32 -7.27 -22.60 -2.61
C LEU A 32 -7.80 -22.52 -1.18
N ASN A 33 -8.99 -21.95 -1.02
CA ASN A 33 -9.69 -21.89 0.25
C ASN A 33 -10.28 -23.26 0.58
N TYR A 34 -10.00 -23.74 1.79
CA TYR A 34 -10.55 -24.96 2.34
C TYR A 34 -11.36 -24.63 3.60
N GLU A 35 -12.66 -24.47 3.39
CA GLU A 35 -13.60 -23.94 4.37
C GLU A 35 -14.71 -24.94 4.69
N GLU A 36 -14.89 -25.94 3.83
CA GLU A 36 -15.93 -26.96 3.90
C GLU A 36 -15.80 -27.81 5.18
N GLY A 37 -16.77 -27.69 6.08
CA GLY A 37 -16.78 -28.25 7.43
C GLY A 37 -16.44 -27.24 8.53
N GLY A 38 -16.09 -26.01 8.18
CA GLY A 38 -15.79 -24.89 9.08
C GLY A 38 -16.75 -23.71 8.99
N GLU A 39 -17.73 -23.76 8.07
CA GLU A 39 -18.77 -22.74 7.86
C GLU A 39 -19.82 -22.70 8.97
N ASN A 40 -20.74 -21.73 8.90
CA ASN A 40 -21.84 -21.63 9.86
C ASN A 40 -22.76 -22.86 9.80
N CYS A 41 -22.88 -23.57 10.92
CA CYS A 41 -23.82 -24.66 11.06
C CYS A 41 -24.18 -24.86 12.53
N THR A 42 -25.45 -25.19 12.80
CA THR A 42 -25.89 -25.49 14.17
C THR A 42 -25.20 -26.73 14.74
N LEU A 43 -24.71 -27.65 13.89
CA LEU A 43 -23.86 -28.77 14.30
C LEU A 43 -22.46 -28.33 14.76
N HIS A 44 -22.02 -27.13 14.37
CA HIS A 44 -20.75 -26.52 14.77
C HIS A 44 -20.91 -25.55 15.95
N GLY A 45 -22.11 -25.50 16.56
CA GLY A 45 -22.43 -24.60 17.67
C GLY A 45 -22.89 -23.20 17.25
N ASP A 46 -23.08 -22.92 15.96
CA ASP A 46 -23.54 -21.61 15.49
C ASP A 46 -25.05 -21.41 15.68
N ALA A 47 -25.46 -20.14 15.75
CA ALA A 47 -26.87 -19.78 15.91
C ALA A 47 -27.73 -20.09 14.67
N ALA A 48 -27.12 -20.21 13.48
CA ALA A 48 -27.84 -20.36 12.22
C ALA A 48 -27.05 -21.16 11.18
N SER A 49 -27.73 -21.55 10.11
CA SER A 49 -27.09 -22.14 8.93
C SER A 49 -26.23 -21.12 8.15
N GLU A 50 -25.32 -21.63 7.32
CA GLU A 50 -24.61 -20.83 6.32
C GLU A 50 -25.56 -20.25 5.26
N ALA A 51 -25.13 -19.12 4.68
CA ALA A 51 -25.80 -18.38 3.63
C ALA A 51 -24.84 -17.86 2.56
N PHE A 52 -23.54 -17.85 2.82
CA PHE A 52 -22.54 -17.23 1.96
C PHE A 52 -21.85 -18.23 1.02
N LEU A 53 -21.37 -17.71 -0.12
CA LEU A 53 -20.63 -18.43 -1.16
C LEU A 53 -21.16 -19.82 -1.53
N SER A 54 -22.39 -19.85 -2.05
CA SER A 54 -23.03 -21.06 -2.58
C SER A 54 -23.77 -20.76 -3.89
N ASP A 55 -24.16 -21.81 -4.61
CA ASP A 55 -24.98 -21.69 -5.82
C ASP A 55 -26.46 -21.39 -5.51
N ILE A 56 -26.84 -21.05 -4.28
CA ILE A 56 -28.22 -20.68 -3.88
C ILE A 56 -28.34 -19.14 -3.91
N PRO A 57 -28.94 -18.53 -4.94
CA PRO A 57 -29.02 -17.08 -5.05
C PRO A 57 -29.88 -16.49 -3.92
N GLY A 58 -29.36 -15.48 -3.24
CA GLY A 58 -30.08 -14.81 -2.15
C GLY A 58 -30.32 -15.70 -0.92
N ALA A 59 -29.49 -16.73 -0.71
CA ALA A 59 -29.54 -17.52 0.51
C ALA A 59 -29.47 -16.63 1.75
N ALA A 60 -30.26 -16.97 2.76
CA ALA A 60 -30.30 -16.30 4.05
C ALA A 60 -30.04 -17.33 5.14
N GLN A 61 -29.46 -16.89 6.25
CA GLN A 61 -29.18 -17.77 7.38
C GLN A 61 -30.50 -18.22 8.04
N TRP A 62 -30.66 -19.52 8.24
CA TRP A 62 -31.83 -20.07 8.93
C TRP A 62 -31.54 -20.21 10.42
N GLN A 63 -32.11 -19.31 11.23
CA GLN A 63 -31.89 -19.28 12.68
C GLN A 63 -32.38 -20.57 13.34
N GLY A 64 -31.52 -21.15 14.20
CA GLY A 64 -31.78 -22.37 14.95
C GLY A 64 -32.00 -23.62 14.09
N GLN A 65 -31.70 -23.57 12.79
CA GLN A 65 -32.02 -24.62 11.84
C GLN A 65 -30.82 -24.98 10.98
N ARG A 66 -30.85 -26.23 10.48
CA ARG A 66 -29.96 -26.72 9.44
C ARG A 66 -30.51 -26.36 8.08
N HIS A 67 -29.64 -26.04 7.13
CA HIS A 67 -30.01 -25.77 5.74
C HIS A 67 -29.43 -26.88 4.86
N TRP A 68 -30.22 -27.94 4.67
CA TRP A 68 -29.78 -29.16 3.99
C TRP A 68 -29.13 -28.91 2.61
N ASN A 69 -29.72 -28.07 1.77
CA ASN A 69 -29.17 -27.76 0.46
C ASN A 69 -27.80 -27.07 0.56
N MET A 70 -27.65 -26.12 1.50
CA MET A 70 -26.40 -25.43 1.76
C MET A 70 -25.30 -26.39 2.20
N GLU A 71 -25.59 -27.23 3.20
CA GLU A 71 -24.66 -28.26 3.70
C GLU A 71 -24.20 -29.16 2.54
N SER A 72 -25.12 -29.65 1.71
CA SER A 72 -24.78 -30.53 0.58
C SER A 72 -23.94 -29.84 -0.51
N ILE A 73 -24.04 -28.51 -0.64
CA ILE A 73 -23.19 -27.72 -1.55
C ILE A 73 -21.77 -27.60 -0.99
N TYR A 74 -21.62 -27.34 0.30
CA TYR A 74 -20.32 -27.34 0.96
C TYR A 74 -19.69 -28.73 0.91
N GLU A 75 -20.44 -29.79 1.20
CA GLU A 75 -19.97 -31.16 1.08
C GLU A 75 -19.43 -31.48 -0.34
N TYR A 76 -20.01 -30.92 -1.41
CA TYR A 76 -19.47 -31.09 -2.76
C TYR A 76 -18.02 -30.62 -2.88
N GLY A 77 -17.68 -29.50 -2.25
CA GLY A 77 -16.32 -28.96 -2.25
C GLY A 77 -15.33 -29.97 -1.67
N ALA A 78 -15.57 -30.45 -0.46
CA ALA A 78 -14.70 -31.44 0.19
C ALA A 78 -14.68 -32.81 -0.54
N ARG A 79 -15.83 -33.27 -1.05
CA ARG A 79 -15.99 -34.63 -1.60
C ARG A 79 -15.54 -34.78 -3.04
N ALA A 80 -15.62 -33.72 -3.86
CA ALA A 80 -15.41 -33.83 -5.29
C ALA A 80 -14.67 -32.63 -5.89
N GLY A 81 -14.95 -31.42 -5.42
CA GLY A 81 -14.32 -30.19 -5.90
C GLY A 81 -12.82 -30.17 -5.64
N PHE A 82 -12.42 -30.39 -4.38
CA PHE A 82 -11.03 -30.48 -3.93
C PHE A 82 -10.22 -31.45 -4.78
N TRP A 83 -10.67 -32.70 -4.90
CA TRP A 83 -9.93 -33.73 -5.66
C TRP A 83 -9.75 -33.40 -7.14
N ARG A 84 -10.68 -32.64 -7.72
CA ARG A 84 -10.56 -32.20 -9.12
C ARG A 84 -9.51 -31.11 -9.26
N LEU A 85 -9.48 -30.16 -8.34
CA LEU A 85 -8.48 -29.10 -8.29
C LEU A 85 -7.09 -29.66 -7.96
N HIS A 86 -7.01 -30.58 -7.00
CA HIS A 86 -5.79 -31.32 -6.68
C HIS A 86 -5.14 -31.94 -7.91
N ARG A 87 -5.90 -32.72 -8.70
CA ARG A 87 -5.38 -33.31 -9.95
C ARG A 87 -4.98 -32.28 -11.00
N LEU A 88 -5.67 -31.14 -11.07
CA LEU A 88 -5.34 -30.08 -12.01
C LEU A 88 -3.98 -29.46 -11.68
N PHE A 89 -3.80 -29.03 -10.43
CA PHE A 89 -2.59 -28.33 -9.99
C PHE A 89 -1.38 -29.26 -9.88
N THR A 90 -1.52 -30.45 -9.30
CA THR A 90 -0.43 -31.45 -9.27
C THR A 90 -0.06 -31.95 -10.66
N GLY A 91 -1.03 -32.06 -11.58
CA GLY A 91 -0.77 -32.41 -12.97
C GLY A 91 -0.10 -31.30 -13.77
N ALA A 92 -0.20 -30.05 -13.32
CA ALA A 92 0.43 -28.88 -13.93
C ALA A 92 1.76 -28.49 -13.27
N ASP A 93 2.16 -29.19 -12.19
CA ASP A 93 3.34 -28.86 -11.36
C ASP A 93 3.31 -27.42 -10.82
N ILE A 94 2.11 -26.96 -10.42
CA ILE A 94 1.91 -25.63 -9.84
C ILE A 94 1.58 -25.80 -8.35
N PRO A 95 2.42 -25.27 -7.44
CA PRO A 95 2.12 -25.33 -6.02
C PRO A 95 1.01 -24.35 -5.64
N LEU A 96 0.33 -24.62 -4.54
CA LEU A 96 -0.73 -23.78 -4.00
C LEU A 96 -0.38 -23.28 -2.59
N THR A 97 -1.01 -22.18 -2.21
CA THR A 97 -1.26 -21.87 -0.80
C THR A 97 -2.71 -22.23 -0.45
N ILE A 98 -2.87 -23.08 0.55
CA ILE A 98 -4.17 -23.39 1.13
C ILE A 98 -4.49 -22.35 2.19
N TYR A 99 -5.65 -21.71 2.05
CA TYR A 99 -6.27 -20.98 3.16
C TYR A 99 -7.20 -21.94 3.90
N GLY A 100 -6.63 -22.58 4.92
CA GLY A 100 -7.27 -23.67 5.66
C GLY A 100 -7.92 -23.19 6.94
N VAL A 101 -9.25 -23.30 7.02
CA VAL A 101 -10.00 -23.05 8.25
C VAL A 101 -9.70 -24.19 9.21
N ALA A 102 -9.21 -23.89 10.42
CA ALA A 102 -8.65 -24.91 11.31
C ALA A 102 -9.65 -26.04 11.64
N THR A 103 -10.93 -25.69 11.86
CA THR A 103 -11.99 -26.69 12.09
C THR A 103 -12.35 -27.50 10.83
N ALA A 104 -12.24 -26.93 9.64
CA ALA A 104 -12.44 -27.66 8.38
C ALA A 104 -11.31 -28.67 8.14
N LEU A 105 -10.05 -28.24 8.35
CA LEU A 105 -8.88 -29.12 8.26
C LEU A 105 -8.99 -30.31 9.23
N ALA A 106 -9.43 -30.06 10.48
CA ALA A 106 -9.61 -31.11 11.49
C ALA A 106 -10.63 -32.17 11.08
N ARG A 107 -11.62 -31.82 10.25
CA ARG A 107 -12.66 -32.73 9.75
C ARG A 107 -12.27 -33.47 8.47
N SER A 108 -11.16 -33.09 7.85
CA SER A 108 -10.79 -33.54 6.50
C SER A 108 -9.36 -34.08 6.41
N PRO A 109 -9.03 -35.15 7.19
CA PRO A 109 -7.66 -35.66 7.28
C PRO A 109 -7.12 -36.20 5.95
N GLU A 110 -7.96 -36.75 5.07
CA GLU A 110 -7.54 -37.28 3.76
C GLU A 110 -7.13 -36.14 2.81
N GLN A 111 -7.91 -35.07 2.75
CA GLN A 111 -7.61 -33.88 1.95
C GLN A 111 -6.37 -33.17 2.49
N LEU A 112 -6.26 -33.04 3.81
CA LEU A 112 -5.07 -32.48 4.44
C LEU A 112 -3.80 -33.28 4.12
N GLN A 113 -3.86 -34.60 4.16
CA GLN A 113 -2.72 -35.43 3.78
C GLN A 113 -2.34 -35.21 2.32
N ALA A 114 -3.32 -35.10 1.42
CA ALA A 114 -3.07 -34.80 0.01
C ALA A 114 -2.42 -33.42 -0.20
N MET A 115 -2.84 -32.39 0.56
CA MET A 115 -2.19 -31.06 0.52
C MET A 115 -0.71 -31.15 0.91
N LYS A 116 -0.39 -31.92 1.96
CA LYS A 116 0.99 -32.14 2.42
C LYS A 116 1.82 -32.94 1.41
N ASP A 117 1.25 -34.00 0.86
CA ASP A 117 1.92 -34.85 -0.14
C ASP A 117 2.26 -34.06 -1.42
N ALA A 118 1.48 -33.02 -1.73
CA ALA A 118 1.71 -32.10 -2.83
C ALA A 118 2.68 -30.94 -2.51
N ASP A 119 3.26 -30.90 -1.29
CA ASP A 119 4.11 -29.81 -0.78
C ASP A 119 3.47 -28.42 -0.91
N TRP A 120 2.15 -28.35 -0.75
CA TRP A 120 1.44 -27.08 -0.72
C TRP A 120 1.60 -26.41 0.64
N GLU A 121 1.68 -25.08 0.63
CA GLU A 121 1.63 -24.32 1.89
C GLU A 121 0.23 -24.45 2.50
N ILE A 122 0.14 -24.59 3.82
CA ILE A 122 -1.12 -24.55 4.56
C ILE A 122 -1.11 -23.35 5.51
N ALA A 123 -1.67 -22.22 5.05
CA ALA A 123 -1.83 -21.01 5.84
C ALA A 123 -3.16 -21.03 6.63
N SER A 124 -3.20 -20.26 7.72
CA SER A 124 -4.39 -20.17 8.57
C SER A 124 -5.48 -19.35 7.91
N HIS A 125 -6.69 -19.92 7.81
CA HIS A 125 -7.90 -19.19 7.44
C HIS A 125 -8.85 -18.94 8.64
N GLY A 126 -8.27 -18.74 9.83
CA GLY A 126 -9.02 -18.61 11.07
C GLY A 126 -9.52 -19.94 11.64
N LEU A 127 -10.16 -19.87 12.81
CA LEU A 127 -10.68 -21.04 13.51
C LEU A 127 -11.89 -21.63 12.79
N LYS A 128 -12.82 -20.75 12.40
CA LYS A 128 -14.06 -21.02 11.69
C LYS A 128 -14.25 -19.99 10.59
N TRP A 129 -15.03 -20.35 9.58
CA TRP A 129 -15.39 -19.44 8.50
C TRP A 129 -16.65 -18.66 8.89
N VAL A 130 -16.48 -17.61 9.70
CA VAL A 130 -17.55 -16.73 10.18
C VAL A 130 -17.19 -15.25 10.00
N GLU A 131 -18.16 -14.36 10.20
CA GLU A 131 -17.93 -12.90 10.14
C GLU A 131 -17.41 -12.38 11.47
N HIS A 132 -16.35 -11.58 11.43
CA HIS A 132 -15.70 -11.00 12.61
C HIS A 132 -16.03 -9.52 12.82
N LYS A 133 -16.79 -8.86 11.93
CA LYS A 133 -16.94 -7.39 11.90
C LYS A 133 -17.35 -6.77 13.24
N ASP A 134 -18.18 -7.47 14.02
CA ASP A 134 -18.69 -7.03 15.34
C ASP A 134 -18.13 -7.88 16.50
N MET A 135 -17.13 -8.73 16.26
CA MET A 135 -16.55 -9.61 17.27
C MET A 135 -15.79 -8.77 18.32
N PRO A 136 -16.04 -8.97 19.63
CA PRO A 136 -15.25 -8.34 20.68
C PRO A 136 -13.76 -8.67 20.54
N GLU A 137 -12.89 -7.69 20.82
CA GLU A 137 -11.44 -7.86 20.61
C GLU A 137 -10.84 -9.03 21.42
N ASP A 138 -11.31 -9.24 22.65
CA ASP A 138 -10.86 -10.33 23.52
C ASP A 138 -11.31 -11.71 22.99
N GLU A 139 -12.52 -11.79 22.44
CA GLU A 139 -13.04 -12.98 21.77
C GLU A 139 -12.27 -13.28 20.48
N GLU A 140 -12.01 -12.26 19.66
CA GLU A 140 -11.24 -12.42 18.43
C GLU A 140 -9.81 -12.86 18.69
N ARG A 141 -9.14 -12.25 19.69
CA ARG A 141 -7.80 -12.65 20.12
C ARG A 141 -7.76 -14.10 20.62
N ALA A 142 -8.78 -14.53 21.36
CA ALA A 142 -8.90 -15.92 21.80
C ALA A 142 -9.13 -16.87 20.62
N SER A 143 -9.95 -16.48 19.65
CA SER A 143 -10.20 -17.22 18.40
C SER A 143 -8.93 -17.37 17.56
N ILE A 144 -8.12 -16.32 17.41
CA ILE A 144 -6.82 -16.37 16.73
C ILE A 144 -5.89 -17.38 17.39
N LYS A 145 -5.76 -17.31 18.72
CA LYS A 145 -4.92 -18.25 19.48
C LYS A 145 -5.39 -19.70 19.33
N GLU A 146 -6.69 -19.93 19.36
CA GLU A 146 -7.27 -21.25 19.22
C GLU A 146 -7.14 -21.79 17.79
N ALA A 147 -7.27 -20.93 16.78
CA ALA A 147 -6.98 -21.28 15.39
C ALA A 147 -5.54 -21.78 15.23
N ILE A 148 -4.56 -21.03 15.77
CA ILE A 148 -3.14 -21.41 15.73
C ILE A 148 -2.91 -22.75 16.42
N ARG A 149 -3.47 -22.94 17.62
CA ARG A 149 -3.35 -24.19 18.38
C ARG A 149 -3.89 -25.38 17.59
N LEU A 150 -5.14 -25.31 17.14
CA LEU A 150 -5.79 -26.40 16.41
C LEU A 150 -5.12 -26.67 15.06
N HIS A 151 -4.75 -25.61 14.33
CA HIS A 151 -3.99 -25.73 13.09
C HIS A 151 -2.69 -26.48 13.35
N THR A 152 -1.93 -26.11 14.38
CA THR A 152 -0.67 -26.77 14.74
C THR A 152 -0.86 -28.25 15.06
N GLU A 153 -1.92 -28.61 15.78
CA GLU A 153 -2.23 -30.00 16.12
C GLU A 153 -2.59 -30.85 14.89
N VAL A 154 -3.37 -30.27 13.97
CA VAL A 154 -3.91 -30.97 12.80
C VAL A 154 -2.89 -31.05 11.67
N VAL A 155 -2.22 -29.93 11.39
CA VAL A 155 -1.20 -29.83 10.33
C VAL A 155 0.14 -30.39 10.80
N GLY A 156 0.44 -30.34 12.09
CA GLY A 156 1.70 -30.82 12.65
C GLY A 156 2.79 -29.74 12.75
N GLU A 157 2.51 -28.55 12.22
CA GLU A 157 3.35 -27.36 12.31
C GLU A 157 2.48 -26.11 12.41
N ARG A 158 3.05 -25.01 12.94
CA ARG A 158 2.30 -23.75 13.05
C ARG A 158 2.07 -23.12 11.68
N PRO A 159 0.96 -22.40 11.47
CA PRO A 159 0.79 -21.60 10.27
C PRO A 159 1.79 -20.44 10.24
N ARG A 160 2.32 -20.15 9.05
CA ARG A 160 3.21 -19.00 8.78
C ARG A 160 2.48 -17.83 8.12
N GLY A 161 1.39 -18.10 7.41
CA GLY A 161 0.49 -17.09 6.85
C GLY A 161 -0.86 -17.02 7.55
N TRP A 162 -1.49 -15.84 7.52
CA TRP A 162 -2.85 -15.62 8.02
C TRP A 162 -3.74 -14.88 7.02
N TYR A 163 -5.00 -15.31 6.93
CA TYR A 163 -6.08 -14.59 6.27
C TYR A 163 -7.41 -14.88 6.97
N THR A 164 -8.17 -13.88 7.39
CA THR A 164 -9.54 -14.08 7.94
C THR A 164 -10.60 -13.92 6.85
N GLY A 165 -10.40 -13.02 5.89
CA GLY A 165 -11.37 -12.62 4.89
C GLY A 165 -12.42 -11.67 5.45
N ARG A 166 -13.43 -12.19 6.15
CA ARG A 166 -14.50 -11.38 6.78
C ARG A 166 -14.05 -10.83 8.14
N CYS A 167 -12.95 -10.08 8.12
CA CYS A 167 -12.24 -9.56 9.28
C CYS A 167 -12.99 -8.44 10.02
N SER A 168 -12.67 -8.25 11.29
CA SER A 168 -12.94 -7.02 12.04
C SER A 168 -11.88 -5.95 11.75
N ALA A 169 -12.13 -4.71 12.18
CA ALA A 169 -11.13 -3.63 12.14
C ALA A 169 -9.89 -3.89 13.04
N ASN A 170 -9.94 -4.88 13.94
CA ASN A 170 -8.85 -5.25 14.83
C ASN A 170 -7.98 -6.39 14.27
N THR A 171 -8.54 -7.26 13.44
CA THR A 171 -7.93 -8.53 12.99
C THR A 171 -6.46 -8.41 12.59
N VAL A 172 -6.13 -7.53 11.64
CA VAL A 172 -4.75 -7.39 11.13
C VAL A 172 -3.79 -7.01 12.25
N ARG A 173 -4.19 -6.07 13.12
CA ARG A 173 -3.41 -5.67 14.29
C ARG A 173 -3.27 -6.83 15.29
N LEU A 174 -4.35 -7.56 15.59
CA LEU A 174 -4.33 -8.67 16.55
C LEU A 174 -3.43 -9.82 16.10
N VAL A 175 -3.46 -10.14 14.80
CA VAL A 175 -2.61 -11.17 14.21
C VAL A 175 -1.16 -10.71 14.18
N ALA A 176 -0.89 -9.46 13.81
CA ALA A 176 0.46 -8.88 13.88
C ALA A 176 1.00 -8.86 15.33
N GLU A 177 0.17 -8.54 16.32
CA GLU A 177 0.53 -8.58 17.74
C GLU A 177 0.83 -10.00 18.27
N GLU A 178 0.35 -11.07 17.61
CA GLU A 178 0.74 -12.45 17.96
C GLU A 178 2.22 -12.71 17.61
N GLY A 179 2.71 -12.07 16.55
CA GLY A 179 4.14 -11.96 16.22
C GLY A 179 4.79 -13.18 15.57
N GLY A 180 4.05 -14.27 15.32
CA GLY A 180 4.62 -15.50 14.73
C GLY A 180 4.25 -15.75 13.27
N PHE A 181 3.68 -14.76 12.56
CA PHE A 181 3.31 -14.87 11.15
C PHE A 181 4.28 -14.11 10.26
N ASP A 182 4.71 -14.75 9.18
CA ASP A 182 5.57 -14.12 8.18
C ASP A 182 4.79 -13.17 7.29
N TYR A 183 3.49 -13.43 7.09
CA TYR A 183 2.63 -12.54 6.33
C TYR A 183 1.16 -12.59 6.76
N ILE A 184 0.45 -11.50 6.48
CA ILE A 184 -1.01 -11.38 6.59
C ILE A 184 -1.58 -10.94 5.24
N SER A 185 -2.75 -11.45 4.85
CA SER A 185 -3.37 -11.14 3.55
C SER A 185 -4.76 -10.51 3.62
N ASP A 186 -5.18 -9.98 4.78
CA ASP A 186 -6.49 -9.32 4.97
C ASP A 186 -6.54 -7.88 4.38
N THR A 187 -5.87 -7.65 3.24
CA THR A 187 -5.92 -6.39 2.48
C THR A 187 -6.09 -6.66 0.99
N TYR A 188 -6.49 -5.63 0.24
CA TYR A 188 -6.84 -5.70 -1.18
C TYR A 188 -6.40 -4.40 -1.90
N ASP A 189 -5.26 -3.86 -1.47
CA ASP A 189 -4.93 -2.44 -1.62
C ASP A 189 -3.63 -2.16 -2.40
N ASP A 190 -2.96 -3.20 -2.91
CA ASP A 190 -1.76 -3.05 -3.75
C ASP A 190 -1.54 -4.33 -4.60
N ASP A 191 -0.69 -4.22 -5.63
CA ASP A 191 -0.26 -5.32 -6.49
C ASP A 191 1.09 -5.93 -6.03
N LEU A 192 1.66 -5.40 -4.95
CA LEU A 192 2.91 -5.86 -4.33
C LEU A 192 2.77 -6.01 -2.81
N PRO A 193 3.58 -6.89 -2.19
CA PRO A 193 3.72 -6.92 -0.74
C PRO A 193 4.23 -5.58 -0.18
N TYR A 194 3.90 -5.27 1.07
CA TYR A 194 4.42 -4.11 1.80
C TYR A 194 4.48 -4.35 3.30
N TRP A 195 5.30 -3.57 4.00
CA TRP A 195 5.45 -3.69 5.45
C TRP A 195 4.49 -2.76 6.20
N LEU A 196 3.79 -3.32 7.18
CA LEU A 196 2.96 -2.61 8.13
C LEU A 196 3.61 -2.59 9.51
N GLU A 197 3.83 -1.39 10.05
CA GLU A 197 4.33 -1.19 11.41
C GLU A 197 3.17 -1.30 12.42
N VAL A 198 3.21 -2.31 13.29
CA VAL A 198 2.27 -2.52 14.40
C VAL A 198 3.04 -2.48 15.71
N GLY A 199 3.08 -1.31 16.33
CA GLY A 199 3.96 -1.07 17.48
C GLY A 199 5.42 -1.27 17.10
N ASP A 200 6.12 -2.15 17.82
CA ASP A 200 7.52 -2.52 17.54
C ASP A 200 7.67 -3.69 16.55
N HIS A 201 6.56 -4.31 16.14
CA HIS A 201 6.55 -5.41 15.16
C HIS A 201 6.35 -4.87 13.74
N ASP A 202 7.12 -5.42 12.80
CA ASP A 202 7.00 -5.14 11.37
C ASP A 202 6.36 -6.35 10.70
N GLN A 203 5.12 -6.19 10.25
CA GLN A 203 4.35 -7.27 9.66
C GLN A 203 4.32 -7.11 8.15
N LEU A 204 4.74 -8.14 7.42
CA LEU A 204 4.55 -8.16 5.98
C LEU A 204 3.07 -8.36 5.68
N ILE A 205 2.55 -7.51 4.79
CA ILE A 205 1.26 -7.64 4.17
C ILE A 205 1.49 -8.12 2.75
N ILE A 206 0.80 -9.19 2.36
CA ILE A 206 0.70 -9.58 0.95
C ILE A 206 -0.77 -9.42 0.58
N PRO A 207 -1.15 -8.42 -0.23
CA PRO A 207 -2.55 -8.23 -0.61
C PRO A 207 -3.17 -9.47 -1.26
N TYR A 208 -4.46 -9.67 -1.01
CA TYR A 208 -5.28 -10.72 -1.62
C TYR A 208 -6.21 -10.11 -2.69
N THR A 209 -7.17 -10.90 -3.20
CA THR A 209 -8.11 -10.46 -4.24
C THR A 209 -9.55 -10.88 -3.93
N LEU A 210 -10.50 -9.99 -4.22
CA LEU A 210 -11.94 -10.30 -4.29
C LEU A 210 -12.47 -10.26 -5.73
N GLU A 211 -11.61 -9.96 -6.70
CA GLU A 211 -11.95 -9.77 -8.10
C GLU A 211 -11.45 -10.91 -8.98
N ALA A 212 -10.16 -11.25 -8.97
CA ALA A 212 -9.58 -12.46 -9.56
C ALA A 212 -9.89 -13.67 -8.67
N ASN A 213 -11.16 -13.84 -8.34
CA ASN A 213 -11.64 -14.75 -7.32
C ASN A 213 -12.93 -15.44 -7.80
N ASP A 214 -12.97 -16.76 -7.69
CA ASP A 214 -14.13 -17.55 -8.10
C ASP A 214 -15.34 -17.38 -7.16
N MET A 215 -15.18 -16.73 -5.99
CA MET A 215 -16.29 -16.31 -5.11
C MET A 215 -17.35 -15.52 -5.86
N ARG A 216 -16.93 -14.81 -6.92
CA ARG A 216 -17.80 -14.02 -7.79
C ARG A 216 -18.84 -14.86 -8.52
N PHE A 217 -18.66 -16.18 -8.67
CA PHE A 217 -19.73 -17.07 -9.14
C PHE A 217 -20.94 -17.16 -8.19
N ALA A 218 -20.76 -16.75 -6.93
CA ALA A 218 -21.77 -16.84 -5.88
C ALA A 218 -22.18 -15.45 -5.32
N THR A 219 -21.82 -14.36 -6.01
CA THR A 219 -22.20 -12.99 -5.66
C THR A 219 -22.92 -12.31 -6.82
N ALA A 220 -23.74 -11.30 -6.56
CA ALA A 220 -24.37 -10.50 -7.62
C ALA A 220 -23.59 -9.19 -7.85
N PRO A 221 -23.33 -8.75 -9.11
CA PRO A 221 -23.73 -9.37 -10.39
C PRO A 221 -22.87 -10.59 -10.80
N GLY A 222 -21.65 -10.72 -10.26
CA GLY A 222 -20.86 -11.95 -10.33
C GLY A 222 -20.40 -12.44 -11.71
N TRP A 223 -19.82 -13.64 -11.70
CA TRP A 223 -19.53 -14.43 -12.90
C TRP A 223 -20.72 -15.33 -13.22
N VAL A 224 -21.17 -15.36 -14.46
CA VAL A 224 -22.26 -16.22 -14.90
C VAL A 224 -21.71 -17.53 -15.46
N THR A 225 -20.62 -17.45 -16.21
CA THR A 225 -20.01 -18.58 -16.90
C THR A 225 -18.53 -18.72 -16.58
N GLY A 226 -17.97 -19.90 -16.83
CA GLY A 226 -16.52 -20.10 -16.76
C GLY A 226 -15.75 -19.13 -17.65
N GLU A 227 -16.31 -18.75 -18.80
CA GLU A 227 -15.67 -17.82 -19.73
C GLU A 227 -15.47 -16.43 -19.11
N ASP A 228 -16.46 -15.92 -18.37
CA ASP A 228 -16.34 -14.61 -17.70
C ASP A 228 -15.12 -14.58 -16.76
N PHE A 229 -14.94 -15.65 -15.98
CA PHE A 229 -13.79 -15.77 -15.09
C PHE A 229 -12.49 -15.97 -15.86
N GLY A 230 -12.48 -16.86 -16.86
CA GLY A 230 -11.29 -17.14 -17.67
C GLY A 230 -10.76 -15.90 -18.38
N SER A 231 -11.63 -15.15 -19.06
CA SER A 231 -11.26 -13.91 -19.74
C SER A 231 -10.74 -12.86 -18.76
N TYR A 232 -11.37 -12.70 -17.60
CA TYR A 232 -10.89 -11.76 -16.58
C TYR A 232 -9.48 -12.14 -16.09
N LEU A 233 -9.21 -13.42 -15.86
CA LEU A 233 -7.87 -13.88 -15.48
C LEU A 233 -6.85 -13.60 -16.57
N THR A 234 -7.18 -13.88 -17.84
CA THR A 234 -6.29 -13.58 -18.97
C THR A 234 -6.01 -12.08 -19.10
N ASP A 235 -7.03 -11.23 -19.04
CA ASP A 235 -6.85 -9.78 -19.16
C ASP A 235 -6.00 -9.21 -18.00
N ALA A 236 -6.21 -9.68 -16.78
CA ALA A 236 -5.42 -9.29 -15.62
C ALA A 236 -3.96 -9.75 -15.72
N PHE A 237 -3.73 -10.99 -16.21
CA PHE A 237 -2.39 -11.49 -16.48
C PHE A 237 -1.68 -10.64 -17.54
N ASP A 238 -2.33 -10.37 -18.68
CA ASP A 238 -1.73 -9.62 -19.79
C ASP A 238 -1.31 -8.21 -19.38
N ALA A 239 -2.15 -7.54 -18.58
CA ALA A 239 -1.86 -6.21 -18.06
C ALA A 239 -0.62 -6.22 -17.14
N LEU A 240 -0.60 -7.11 -16.14
CA LEU A 240 0.51 -7.19 -15.18
C LEU A 240 1.79 -7.73 -15.81
N TYR A 241 1.68 -8.66 -16.76
CA TYR A 241 2.81 -9.19 -17.51
C TYR A 241 3.46 -8.11 -18.37
N ALA A 242 2.67 -7.28 -19.07
CA ALA A 242 3.18 -6.15 -19.84
C ALA A 242 3.89 -5.10 -18.96
N GLU A 243 3.38 -4.82 -17.75
CA GLU A 243 4.09 -3.99 -16.77
C GLU A 243 5.41 -4.62 -16.33
N GLY A 244 5.42 -5.95 -16.13
CA GLY A 244 6.61 -6.73 -15.86
C GLY A 244 7.68 -6.63 -16.95
N GLU A 245 7.27 -6.75 -18.21
CA GLU A 245 8.15 -6.56 -19.37
C GLU A 245 8.71 -5.13 -19.45
N ALA A 246 7.92 -4.14 -19.01
CA ALA A 246 8.35 -2.74 -18.87
C ALA A 246 9.25 -2.47 -17.66
N GLY A 247 9.59 -3.50 -16.86
CA GLY A 247 10.48 -3.41 -15.70
C GLY A 247 9.76 -3.08 -14.39
N ALA A 248 8.45 -3.33 -14.28
CA ALA A 248 7.69 -3.16 -13.04
C ALA A 248 6.86 -4.42 -12.72
N PRO A 249 7.47 -5.60 -12.52
CA PRO A 249 6.76 -6.84 -12.26
C PRO A 249 5.94 -6.80 -10.95
N LYS A 250 4.83 -7.56 -10.90
CA LYS A 250 3.83 -7.55 -9.81
C LYS A 250 3.43 -8.96 -9.37
N VAL A 251 2.56 -9.06 -8.35
CA VAL A 251 1.87 -10.29 -7.95
C VAL A 251 0.45 -10.29 -8.49
N MET A 252 0.05 -11.35 -9.20
CA MET A 252 -1.34 -11.65 -9.51
C MET A 252 -1.84 -12.74 -8.57
N THR A 253 -2.70 -12.41 -7.61
CA THR A 253 -3.33 -13.44 -6.76
C THR A 253 -4.61 -13.97 -7.41
N ILE A 254 -4.87 -15.28 -7.30
CA ILE A 254 -6.08 -15.92 -7.79
C ILE A 254 -6.75 -16.71 -6.66
N GLY A 255 -7.94 -16.29 -6.26
CA GLY A 255 -8.73 -16.92 -5.20
C GLY A 255 -9.66 -18.00 -5.71
N LEU A 256 -9.57 -19.21 -5.13
CA LEU A 256 -10.35 -20.38 -5.54
C LEU A 256 -11.07 -21.02 -4.35
N HIS A 257 -12.25 -21.57 -4.56
CA HIS A 257 -13.00 -22.30 -3.53
C HIS A 257 -13.41 -23.69 -4.05
N CYS A 258 -13.21 -24.72 -3.21
CA CYS A 258 -13.46 -26.11 -3.61
C CYS A 258 -14.89 -26.33 -4.13
N ARG A 259 -15.89 -25.78 -3.43
CA ARG A 259 -17.32 -25.91 -3.80
C ARG A 259 -17.76 -25.10 -5.03
N LEU A 260 -16.97 -24.12 -5.46
CA LEU A 260 -17.28 -23.23 -6.59
C LEU A 260 -16.54 -23.67 -7.85
N VAL A 261 -15.31 -23.20 -8.09
CA VAL A 261 -14.56 -23.51 -9.32
C VAL A 261 -14.33 -25.01 -9.49
N GLY A 262 -14.34 -25.80 -8.41
CA GLY A 262 -14.25 -27.26 -8.48
C GLY A 262 -15.40 -27.92 -9.28
N ARG A 263 -16.50 -27.20 -9.57
CA ARG A 263 -17.59 -27.67 -10.43
C ARG A 263 -17.12 -27.85 -11.88
N PRO A 264 -17.56 -28.90 -12.62
CA PRO A 264 -17.04 -29.19 -13.96
C PRO A 264 -17.25 -28.07 -14.98
N GLY A 265 -18.36 -27.33 -14.89
CA GLY A 265 -18.65 -26.21 -15.78
C GLY A 265 -17.78 -24.97 -15.53
N LYS A 266 -17.22 -24.82 -14.33
CA LYS A 266 -16.41 -23.66 -13.93
C LYS A 266 -14.91 -23.92 -14.09
N ILE A 267 -14.43 -25.11 -13.68
CA ILE A 267 -13.01 -25.47 -13.72
C ILE A 267 -12.39 -25.44 -15.13
N ALA A 268 -13.19 -25.64 -16.17
CA ALA A 268 -12.70 -25.69 -17.54
C ALA A 268 -11.98 -24.39 -17.95
N ALA A 269 -12.43 -23.24 -17.43
CA ALA A 269 -11.80 -21.95 -17.70
C ALA A 269 -10.48 -21.78 -16.92
N LEU A 270 -10.46 -22.19 -15.65
CA LEU A 270 -9.22 -22.20 -14.85
C LEU A 270 -8.14 -23.07 -15.52
N LYS A 271 -8.52 -24.24 -16.04
CA LYS A 271 -7.60 -25.10 -16.79
C LYS A 271 -7.04 -24.38 -18.02
N ARG A 272 -7.88 -23.70 -18.83
CA ARG A 272 -7.42 -22.94 -19.99
C ARG A 272 -6.47 -21.82 -19.60
N PHE A 273 -6.73 -21.13 -18.49
CA PHE A 273 -5.85 -20.09 -17.98
C PHE A 273 -4.49 -20.64 -17.54
N ILE A 274 -4.45 -21.78 -16.85
CA ILE A 274 -3.19 -22.46 -16.50
C ILE A 274 -2.41 -22.83 -17.76
N GLU A 275 -3.07 -23.43 -18.76
CA GLU A 275 -2.44 -23.76 -20.05
C GLU A 275 -1.91 -22.49 -20.76
N TYR A 276 -2.61 -21.35 -20.62
CA TYR A 276 -2.22 -20.06 -21.20
C TYR A 276 -0.97 -19.46 -20.55
N ILE A 277 -0.91 -19.37 -19.21
CA ILE A 277 0.28 -18.80 -18.55
C ILE A 277 1.53 -19.67 -18.77
N GLN A 278 1.35 -20.98 -18.97
CA GLN A 278 2.44 -21.90 -19.31
C GLN A 278 3.03 -21.68 -20.71
N THR A 279 2.37 -20.92 -21.59
CA THR A 279 2.95 -20.52 -22.88
C THR A 279 3.83 -19.27 -22.79
N HIS A 280 3.93 -18.64 -21.62
CA HIS A 280 4.69 -17.41 -21.40
C HIS A 280 5.99 -17.70 -20.65
N GLU A 281 7.07 -17.03 -21.04
CA GLU A 281 8.35 -17.11 -20.32
C GLU A 281 8.33 -16.20 -19.09
N GLY A 282 9.18 -16.45 -18.10
CA GLY A 282 9.29 -15.56 -16.95
C GLY A 282 8.04 -15.46 -16.06
N VAL A 283 7.21 -16.50 -16.01
CA VAL A 283 6.10 -16.61 -15.05
C VAL A 283 6.56 -17.42 -13.84
N TRP A 284 6.54 -16.80 -12.66
CA TRP A 284 6.80 -17.51 -11.40
C TRP A 284 5.47 -17.88 -10.75
N CYS A 285 5.27 -19.15 -10.39
CA CYS A 285 4.06 -19.62 -9.69
C CYS A 285 4.39 -20.03 -8.25
N PRO A 286 4.46 -19.09 -7.29
CA PRO A 286 4.87 -19.39 -5.91
C PRO A 286 3.72 -19.77 -4.97
N ARG A 287 4.12 -20.39 -3.86
CA ARG A 287 3.39 -20.35 -2.59
C ARG A 287 3.55 -18.94 -1.98
N ARG A 288 2.55 -18.44 -1.25
CA ARG A 288 2.63 -17.11 -0.60
C ARG A 288 3.78 -17.00 0.39
N VAL A 289 4.09 -18.08 1.10
CA VAL A 289 5.26 -18.12 1.99
C VAL A 289 6.57 -17.84 1.26
N GLU A 290 6.71 -18.26 -0.01
CA GLU A 290 7.91 -18.01 -0.82
C GLU A 290 7.97 -16.53 -1.25
N ILE A 291 6.82 -15.89 -1.50
CA ILE A 291 6.76 -14.44 -1.69
C ILE A 291 7.18 -13.72 -0.40
N ALA A 292 6.72 -14.19 0.76
CA ALA A 292 7.05 -13.58 2.04
C ALA A 292 8.55 -13.65 2.34
N GLU A 293 9.15 -14.83 2.17
CA GLU A 293 10.59 -15.05 2.31
C GLU A 293 11.40 -14.19 1.34
N HIS A 294 11.00 -14.19 0.06
CA HIS A 294 11.65 -13.38 -0.98
C HIS A 294 11.60 -11.89 -0.65
N TRP A 295 10.45 -11.39 -0.19
CA TRP A 295 10.30 -9.97 0.15
C TRP A 295 11.10 -9.59 1.39
N ALA A 296 11.14 -10.46 2.41
CA ALA A 296 11.93 -10.24 3.61
C ALA A 296 13.44 -10.18 3.31
N GLU A 297 13.92 -10.98 2.36
CA GLU A 297 15.31 -10.98 1.93
C GLU A 297 15.67 -9.75 1.07
N ASN A 298 14.86 -9.43 0.07
CA ASN A 298 15.19 -8.42 -0.95
C ASN A 298 14.71 -7.01 -0.60
N HIS A 299 13.67 -6.90 0.22
CA HIS A 299 13.04 -5.64 0.61
C HIS A 299 12.81 -5.60 2.14
N PRO A 300 13.84 -5.78 2.97
CA PRO A 300 13.68 -5.73 4.42
C PRO A 300 13.14 -4.36 4.85
N HIS A 301 12.25 -4.35 5.84
CA HIS A 301 11.64 -3.11 6.31
C HIS A 301 12.70 -2.13 6.84
N GLN A 302 12.52 -0.85 6.49
CA GLN A 302 13.34 0.24 7.00
C GLN A 302 12.44 1.26 7.69
N ARG A 303 12.37 1.18 9.02
CA ARG A 303 11.66 2.16 9.84
C ARG A 303 12.24 3.55 9.60
N ARG A 304 11.38 4.49 9.24
CA ARG A 304 11.71 5.90 9.03
C ARG A 304 10.76 6.78 9.82
N THR A 305 11.21 7.97 10.18
CA THR A 305 10.33 8.94 10.84
C THR A 305 9.20 9.34 9.90
N ARG A 306 7.96 9.22 10.37
CA ARG A 306 6.76 9.53 9.60
C ARG A 306 6.18 10.87 10.07
N PRO A 307 6.16 11.93 9.24
CA PRO A 307 5.57 13.22 9.58
C PRO A 307 4.18 13.13 10.23
N SER A 308 3.33 12.22 9.75
CA SER A 308 1.98 12.02 10.27
C SER A 308 1.92 11.49 11.72
N ARG A 309 3.00 10.84 12.18
CA ARG A 309 3.14 10.24 13.51
C ARG A 309 4.01 11.05 14.47
N MET A 310 4.61 12.16 14.03
CA MET A 310 5.37 13.04 14.91
C MET A 310 4.48 13.72 15.96
N ASP A 311 5.05 14.01 17.13
CA ASP A 311 4.48 15.00 18.03
C ASP A 311 4.71 16.43 17.49
N ARG A 312 4.04 17.41 18.09
CA ARG A 312 4.10 18.81 17.62
C ARG A 312 5.52 19.37 17.69
N GLU A 313 6.22 19.11 18.79
CA GLU A 313 7.56 19.65 19.02
C GLU A 313 8.53 19.16 17.95
N SER A 314 8.55 17.85 17.69
CA SER A 314 9.37 17.22 16.65
C SER A 314 8.98 17.69 15.25
N PHE A 315 7.68 17.83 14.96
CA PHE A 315 7.20 18.30 13.66
C PHE A 315 7.64 19.75 13.38
N VAL A 316 7.47 20.64 14.36
CA VAL A 316 7.88 22.06 14.22
C VAL A 316 9.41 22.19 14.21
N ALA A 317 10.13 21.40 15.00
CA ALA A 317 11.59 21.38 14.96
C ALA A 317 12.13 20.92 13.59
N THR A 318 11.48 19.94 12.96
CA THR A 318 11.89 19.39 11.66
C THR A 318 11.49 20.29 10.49
N PHE A 319 10.27 20.83 10.50
CA PHE A 319 9.69 21.54 9.34
C PHE A 319 9.56 23.06 9.53
N GLY A 320 9.87 23.60 10.72
CA GLY A 320 9.70 25.01 11.05
C GLY A 320 10.63 25.96 10.30
N SER A 321 11.77 25.47 9.79
CA SER A 321 12.70 26.25 8.97
C SER A 321 12.37 26.22 7.47
N ILE A 322 11.44 25.37 7.02
CA ILE A 322 11.13 25.18 5.59
C ILE A 322 10.73 26.50 4.94
N PHE A 323 9.85 27.26 5.61
CA PHE A 323 9.56 28.64 5.28
C PHE A 323 10.41 29.54 6.18
N GLU A 324 11.38 30.23 5.58
CA GLU A 324 12.43 30.98 6.27
C GLU A 324 11.92 31.80 7.47
N HIS A 325 12.52 31.57 8.64
CA HIS A 325 12.17 32.20 9.92
C HIS A 325 10.66 32.22 10.26
N SER A 326 9.89 31.29 9.72
CA SER A 326 8.42 31.27 9.82
C SER A 326 7.88 29.95 10.38
N PRO A 327 8.33 29.52 11.59
CA PRO A 327 7.94 28.24 12.18
C PRO A 327 6.45 28.12 12.48
N TRP A 328 5.74 29.26 12.56
CA TRP A 328 4.28 29.30 12.72
C TRP A 328 3.54 28.56 11.59
N ILE A 329 4.13 28.44 10.39
CA ILE A 329 3.52 27.70 9.28
C ILE A 329 3.47 26.20 9.61
N ALA A 330 4.58 25.64 10.09
CA ALA A 330 4.64 24.25 10.51
C ALA A 330 3.75 24.00 11.75
N ASP A 331 3.75 24.92 12.71
CA ASP A 331 2.92 24.82 13.90
C ASP A 331 1.42 24.79 13.56
N ARG A 332 0.95 25.70 12.69
CA ARG A 332 -0.45 25.70 12.23
C ARG A 332 -0.76 24.50 11.34
N ALA A 333 0.21 24.02 10.54
CA ALA A 333 0.00 22.88 9.66
C ALA A 333 -0.18 21.58 10.43
N PHE A 334 0.43 21.46 11.61
CA PHE A 334 0.25 20.32 12.50
C PHE A 334 -1.21 20.12 12.96
N ASP A 335 -1.97 21.22 13.06
CA ASP A 335 -3.39 21.22 13.42
C ASP A 335 -4.32 20.78 12.28
N LEU A 336 -3.81 20.73 11.04
CA LEU A 336 -4.54 20.12 9.93
C LEU A 336 -4.71 18.61 10.14
N GLU A 337 -5.62 18.03 9.37
CA GLU A 337 -5.64 16.58 9.21
C GLU A 337 -4.36 16.12 8.50
N LEU A 338 -3.61 15.24 9.16
CA LEU A 338 -2.42 14.58 8.61
C LEU A 338 -2.62 13.06 8.66
N GLY A 339 -1.90 12.32 7.82
CA GLY A 339 -2.02 10.86 7.71
C GLY A 339 -0.93 10.32 6.78
N PRO A 340 -0.90 9.01 6.46
CA PRO A 340 0.18 8.43 5.66
C PRO A 340 0.42 9.12 4.30
N ALA A 341 -0.62 9.71 3.70
CA ALA A 341 -0.49 10.54 2.50
C ALA A 341 0.48 11.75 2.66
N HIS A 342 0.74 12.16 3.90
CA HIS A 342 1.64 13.24 4.27
C HIS A 342 3.07 12.76 4.61
N ASP A 343 3.34 11.45 4.57
CA ASP A 343 4.67 10.88 4.89
C ASP A 343 5.61 10.90 3.67
N CYS A 344 5.59 12.01 2.92
CA CYS A 344 6.47 12.31 1.79
C CYS A 344 6.60 13.82 1.59
N ALA A 345 7.60 14.25 0.80
CA ALA A 345 7.86 15.67 0.54
C ALA A 345 6.63 16.43 0.03
N ALA A 346 5.92 15.87 -0.96
CA ALA A 346 4.74 16.49 -1.55
C ALA A 346 3.57 16.64 -0.55
N GLY A 347 3.41 15.66 0.34
CA GLY A 347 2.37 15.67 1.35
C GLY A 347 2.59 16.72 2.44
N VAL A 348 3.81 16.81 2.99
CA VAL A 348 4.17 17.89 3.94
C VAL A 348 4.10 19.25 3.25
N HIS A 349 4.58 19.36 2.01
CA HIS A 349 4.51 20.58 1.23
C HIS A 349 3.07 21.09 1.08
N ASN A 350 2.14 20.19 0.78
CA ASN A 350 0.72 20.53 0.70
C ASN A 350 0.21 21.13 2.02
N ALA A 351 0.51 20.50 3.16
CA ALA A 351 0.07 20.95 4.47
C ALA A 351 0.63 22.34 4.82
N LEU A 352 1.94 22.56 4.61
CA LEU A 352 2.59 23.86 4.88
C LEU A 352 2.06 24.96 3.95
N CYS A 353 1.96 24.69 2.65
CA CYS A 353 1.47 25.65 1.66
C CYS A 353 0.01 26.05 1.92
N ARG A 354 -0.83 25.15 2.44
CA ARG A 354 -2.19 25.52 2.85
C ARG A 354 -2.17 26.61 3.92
N MET A 355 -1.32 26.48 4.94
CA MET A 355 -1.19 27.49 6.00
C MET A 355 -0.60 28.80 5.50
N PHE A 356 0.39 28.73 4.61
CA PHE A 356 0.95 29.91 3.97
C PHE A 356 -0.10 30.66 3.12
N ARG A 357 -0.86 29.95 2.29
CA ARG A 357 -1.87 30.56 1.40
C ARG A 357 -3.06 31.15 2.13
N THR A 358 -3.47 30.56 3.27
CA THR A 358 -4.59 31.06 4.09
C THR A 358 -4.18 32.16 5.07
N ALA A 359 -2.89 32.42 5.22
CA ALA A 359 -2.40 33.49 6.09
C ALA A 359 -2.73 34.87 5.53
N SER A 360 -2.73 35.87 6.41
CA SER A 360 -2.94 37.25 6.03
C SER A 360 -1.85 37.76 5.09
N ASP A 361 -2.14 38.83 4.33
CA ASP A 361 -1.14 39.49 3.48
C ASP A 361 0.08 39.96 4.29
N GLU A 362 -0.13 40.38 5.54
CA GLU A 362 0.93 40.81 6.45
C GLU A 362 1.85 39.64 6.83
N GLU A 363 1.28 38.50 7.23
CA GLU A 363 2.07 37.29 7.56
C GLU A 363 2.82 36.77 6.34
N ARG A 364 2.16 36.74 5.17
CA ARG A 364 2.82 36.33 3.92
C ARG A 364 3.93 37.29 3.54
N LEU A 365 3.73 38.60 3.66
CA LEU A 365 4.79 39.59 3.45
C LEU A 365 5.93 39.41 4.46
N GLY A 366 5.63 39.06 5.71
CA GLY A 366 6.61 38.70 6.73
C GLY A 366 7.51 37.55 6.27
N VAL A 367 6.93 36.50 5.69
CA VAL A 367 7.70 35.39 5.09
C VAL A 367 8.57 35.89 3.94
N LEU A 368 8.02 36.68 3.00
CA LEU A 368 8.79 37.18 1.85
C LEU A 368 9.95 38.09 2.28
N THR A 369 9.76 38.91 3.30
CA THR A 369 10.80 39.83 3.81
C THR A 369 11.84 39.12 4.69
N ALA A 370 11.47 38.01 5.33
CA ALA A 370 12.40 37.14 6.04
C ALA A 370 13.28 36.30 5.11
N HIS A 371 12.90 36.14 3.84
CA HIS A 371 13.76 35.50 2.85
C HIS A 371 14.99 36.38 2.62
N PRO A 372 16.21 35.86 2.83
CA PRO A 372 17.41 36.62 2.59
C PRO A 372 17.51 36.97 1.10
N ASP A 373 17.98 38.18 0.82
CA ASP A 373 18.15 38.66 -0.53
C ASP A 373 19.21 37.84 -1.29
N LEU A 374 19.00 37.71 -2.61
CA LEU A 374 19.88 36.92 -3.47
C LEU A 374 21.34 37.42 -3.37
N ALA A 375 21.52 38.75 -3.25
CA ALA A 375 22.81 39.43 -3.13
C ALA A 375 23.48 39.30 -1.75
N GLY A 376 22.75 39.42 -0.65
CA GLY A 376 23.28 39.20 0.70
C GLY A 376 23.70 37.74 0.94
N LYS A 377 23.02 36.75 0.33
CA LYS A 377 23.49 35.36 0.29
C LYS A 377 24.80 35.18 -0.48
N LEU A 378 24.98 35.90 -1.59
CA LEU A 378 26.22 35.91 -2.40
C LEU A 378 27.42 36.52 -1.67
N ALA A 379 27.19 37.51 -0.79
CA ALA A 379 28.24 38.15 0.01
C ALA A 379 28.64 37.35 1.27
N SER A 380 27.80 36.41 1.71
CA SER A 380 27.94 35.70 2.99
C SER A 380 28.21 34.20 2.84
N ALA A 381 28.71 33.75 1.68
CA ALA A 381 29.08 32.37 1.37
C ALA A 381 30.05 31.67 2.37
N GLY A 382 30.56 32.37 3.39
CA GLY A 382 31.31 31.81 4.52
C GLY A 382 30.59 31.81 5.88
N ARG A 383 29.31 32.21 5.98
CA ARG A 383 28.55 32.36 7.26
C ARG A 383 27.09 31.88 7.21
N LEU A 384 26.63 31.32 6.09
CA LEU A 384 25.25 30.83 5.94
C LEU A 384 25.04 29.48 6.66
N THR A 385 23.79 29.16 7.00
CA THR A 385 23.41 27.81 7.47
C THR A 385 23.71 26.77 6.37
N ALA A 386 23.94 25.51 6.76
CA ALA A 386 24.32 24.46 5.81
C ALA A 386 23.28 24.29 4.67
N GLU A 387 22.00 24.46 4.99
CA GLU A 387 20.86 24.35 4.05
C GLU A 387 20.88 25.42 2.96
N SER A 388 21.24 26.66 3.29
CA SER A 388 21.32 27.77 2.32
C SER A 388 22.53 27.68 1.38
N THR A 389 23.56 26.90 1.74
CA THR A 389 24.80 26.78 0.96
C THR A 389 24.65 25.80 -0.20
N SER A 390 23.85 24.74 -0.02
CA SER A 390 23.62 23.71 -1.06
C SER A 390 22.69 24.18 -2.19
N GLU A 391 21.73 25.07 -1.92
CA GLU A 391 20.76 25.56 -2.90
C GLU A 391 21.38 26.50 -3.97
N GLN A 392 22.49 27.17 -3.66
CA GLN A 392 23.08 28.20 -4.54
C GLN A 392 24.20 27.67 -5.44
N ALA A 393 24.93 26.66 -4.97
CA ALA A 393 25.96 25.99 -5.74
C ALA A 393 25.40 25.37 -7.03
N SER A 394 24.14 24.89 -7.02
CA SER A 394 23.52 24.26 -8.19
C SER A 394 23.26 25.20 -9.37
N ALA A 395 23.18 26.52 -9.15
CA ALA A 395 22.97 27.51 -10.21
C ALA A 395 24.24 28.29 -10.60
N GLY A 396 25.40 27.93 -10.03
CA GLY A 396 26.68 28.60 -10.27
C GLY A 396 26.75 30.04 -9.76
N LEU A 397 25.92 30.37 -8.77
CA LEU A 397 25.87 31.70 -8.15
C LEU A 397 27.05 31.95 -7.20
N ASP A 398 27.66 30.90 -6.67
CA ASP A 398 28.92 30.94 -5.92
C ASP A 398 30.13 31.41 -6.76
N MET A 399 30.00 31.39 -8.09
CA MET A 399 31.05 31.74 -9.05
C MET A 399 30.82 33.11 -9.74
N LEU A 400 30.00 34.00 -9.17
CA LEU A 400 29.80 35.35 -9.70
C LEU A 400 31.06 36.22 -9.60
N THR A 401 31.31 37.01 -10.65
CA THR A 401 32.31 38.10 -10.62
C THR A 401 31.81 39.26 -9.75
N ASP A 402 32.73 40.13 -9.30
CA ASP A 402 32.38 41.33 -8.51
C ASP A 402 31.37 42.23 -9.24
N ALA A 403 31.56 42.46 -10.54
CA ALA A 403 30.66 43.26 -11.36
C ALA A 403 29.24 42.66 -11.46
N GLU A 404 29.13 41.34 -11.50
CA GLU A 404 27.84 40.65 -11.54
C GLU A 404 27.15 40.70 -10.18
N ARG A 405 27.91 40.56 -9.07
CA ARG A 405 27.37 40.76 -7.73
C ARG A 405 26.82 42.16 -7.54
N GLU A 406 27.55 43.20 -7.96
CA GLU A 406 27.07 44.58 -7.92
C GLU A 406 25.78 44.76 -8.73
N THR A 407 25.72 44.15 -9.92
CA THR A 407 24.52 44.20 -10.77
C THR A 407 23.31 43.55 -10.09
N PHE A 408 23.45 42.34 -9.55
CA PHE A 408 22.36 41.66 -8.83
C PHE A 408 21.93 42.44 -7.58
N THR A 409 22.87 43.04 -6.86
CA THR A 409 22.59 43.87 -5.68
C THR A 409 21.76 45.09 -6.06
N ALA A 410 22.20 45.86 -7.06
CA ALA A 410 21.48 47.06 -7.49
C ALA A 410 20.07 46.76 -8.04
N MET A 411 19.92 45.65 -8.78
CA MET A 411 18.62 45.20 -9.26
C MET A 411 17.69 44.78 -8.11
N ASN A 412 18.23 44.11 -7.09
CA ASN A 412 17.47 43.75 -5.89
C ASN A 412 17.08 44.96 -5.06
N ASP A 413 17.97 45.93 -4.86
CA ASP A 413 17.65 47.17 -4.15
C ASP A 413 16.51 47.93 -4.84
N THR A 414 16.56 48.00 -6.18
CA THR A 414 15.49 48.59 -6.99
C THR A 414 14.17 47.84 -6.82
N TYR A 415 14.23 46.50 -6.84
CA TYR A 415 13.07 45.64 -6.67
C TYR A 415 12.45 45.80 -5.26
N VAL A 416 13.26 45.79 -4.21
CA VAL A 416 12.82 46.00 -2.82
C VAL A 416 12.18 47.38 -2.65
N ALA A 417 12.80 48.44 -3.18
CA ALA A 417 12.26 49.79 -3.11
C ALA A 417 10.88 49.90 -3.78
N LYS A 418 10.63 49.15 -4.86
CA LYS A 418 9.37 49.15 -5.60
C LYS A 418 8.30 48.26 -4.97
N HIS A 419 8.67 47.06 -4.53
CA HIS A 419 7.71 46.01 -4.16
C HIS A 419 7.59 45.77 -2.65
N GLY A 420 8.61 46.17 -1.87
CA GLY A 420 8.65 46.05 -0.41
C GLY A 420 9.14 44.69 0.11
N PHE A 421 9.69 43.84 -0.75
CA PHE A 421 10.28 42.54 -0.43
C PHE A 421 11.37 42.19 -1.46
N PRO A 422 12.34 41.31 -1.14
CA PRO A 422 13.42 40.94 -2.05
C PRO A 422 12.94 40.17 -3.27
N PHE A 423 13.76 40.15 -4.33
CA PHE A 423 13.50 39.30 -5.48
C PHE A 423 13.72 37.83 -5.10
N ILE A 424 12.65 37.04 -5.16
CA ILE A 424 12.67 35.62 -4.82
C ILE A 424 12.50 34.79 -6.09
N ILE A 425 13.35 33.76 -6.20
CA ILE A 425 13.32 32.77 -7.27
C ILE A 425 13.87 31.44 -6.76
N ALA A 426 13.25 30.33 -7.17
CA ALA A 426 13.70 28.99 -6.84
C ALA A 426 14.94 28.62 -7.67
N VAL A 427 16.11 28.96 -7.14
CA VAL A 427 17.40 28.90 -7.82
C VAL A 427 17.70 27.53 -8.47
N ARG A 428 17.21 26.41 -7.90
CA ARG A 428 17.40 25.07 -8.47
C ARG A 428 16.73 24.84 -9.84
N ASP A 429 15.72 25.62 -10.19
CA ASP A 429 15.08 25.56 -11.53
C ASP A 429 15.79 26.43 -12.58
N HIS A 430 16.88 27.10 -12.20
CA HIS A 430 17.47 28.17 -12.98
C HIS A 430 18.99 28.09 -13.07
N ASP A 431 19.53 28.52 -14.21
CA ASP A 431 20.91 28.96 -14.31
C ASP A 431 21.02 30.49 -14.15
N LYS A 432 22.24 30.98 -13.94
CA LYS A 432 22.54 32.42 -13.81
C LYS A 432 21.92 33.29 -14.92
N ALA A 433 21.97 32.86 -16.18
CA ALA A 433 21.46 33.65 -17.30
C ALA A 433 19.93 33.77 -17.24
N SER A 434 19.25 32.67 -16.90
CA SER A 434 17.81 32.61 -16.73
C SER A 434 17.32 33.39 -15.51
N ILE A 435 18.11 33.46 -14.43
CA ILE A 435 17.82 34.32 -13.27
C ILE A 435 17.86 35.79 -13.69
N LEU A 436 18.92 36.22 -14.39
CA LEU A 436 19.03 37.61 -14.86
C LEU A 436 17.88 37.98 -15.81
N ALA A 437 17.54 37.08 -16.75
CA ALA A 437 16.43 37.28 -17.67
C ALA A 437 15.07 37.33 -16.94
N ALA A 438 14.89 36.50 -15.89
CA ALA A 438 13.69 36.57 -15.04
C ALA A 438 13.62 37.89 -14.28
N PHE A 439 14.75 38.36 -13.75
CA PHE A 439 14.85 39.62 -13.02
C PHE A 439 14.47 40.81 -13.92
N GLN A 440 15.07 40.90 -15.11
CA GLN A 440 14.79 41.98 -16.08
C GLN A 440 13.33 42.00 -16.52
N ARG A 441 12.71 40.84 -16.71
CA ARG A 441 11.30 40.73 -17.09
C ARG A 441 10.34 41.09 -15.96
N ARG A 442 10.73 40.86 -14.70
CA ARG A 442 9.86 40.99 -13.52
C ARG A 442 9.98 42.33 -12.81
N ILE A 443 11.10 43.03 -12.94
CA ILE A 443 11.36 44.30 -12.22
C ILE A 443 10.33 45.39 -12.54
N ASP A 444 9.73 45.35 -13.75
CA ASP A 444 8.77 46.34 -14.20
C ASP A 444 7.30 46.00 -13.87
N ASN A 445 7.02 44.79 -13.38
CA ASN A 445 5.67 44.38 -12.98
C ASN A 445 5.08 45.26 -11.86
N ASP A 446 3.77 45.14 -11.62
CA ASP A 446 3.13 45.75 -10.46
C ASP A 446 3.34 44.92 -9.19
N ARG A 447 3.12 45.54 -8.02
CA ARG A 447 3.35 44.89 -6.71
C ARG A 447 2.46 43.68 -6.47
N ALA A 448 1.21 43.67 -6.92
CA ALA A 448 0.30 42.55 -6.67
C ALA A 448 0.73 41.31 -7.47
N THR A 449 1.09 41.52 -8.75
CA THR A 449 1.66 40.48 -9.62
C THR A 449 2.94 39.89 -9.02
N GLU A 450 3.88 40.73 -8.58
CA GLU A 450 5.12 40.24 -7.99
C GLU A 450 4.94 39.60 -6.62
N PHE A 451 3.97 40.05 -5.82
CA PHE A 451 3.67 39.41 -4.54
C PHE A 451 3.18 37.97 -4.74
N ALA A 452 2.28 37.76 -5.70
CA ALA A 452 1.79 36.43 -6.06
C ALA A 452 2.90 35.54 -6.65
N GLU A 453 3.77 36.09 -7.51
CA GLU A 453 4.94 35.37 -8.02
C GLU A 453 5.92 35.00 -6.90
N ALA A 454 6.29 35.95 -6.04
CA ALA A 454 7.19 35.69 -4.92
C ALA A 454 6.65 34.60 -3.99
N CYS A 455 5.35 34.60 -3.69
CA CYS A 455 4.70 33.52 -2.94
C CYS A 455 4.87 32.17 -3.64
N ARG A 456 4.65 32.08 -4.96
CA ARG A 456 4.86 30.84 -5.72
C ARG A 456 6.32 30.37 -5.68
N GLN A 457 7.27 31.30 -5.75
CA GLN A 457 8.69 30.97 -5.67
C GLN A 457 9.08 30.45 -4.29
N VAL A 458 8.56 31.04 -3.21
CA VAL A 458 8.74 30.52 -1.84
C VAL A 458 8.17 29.11 -1.69
N GLU A 459 6.97 28.85 -2.20
CA GLU A 459 6.41 27.49 -2.18
C GLU A 459 7.28 26.50 -2.96
N ARG A 460 7.84 26.89 -4.10
CA ARG A 460 8.75 26.04 -4.88
C ARG A 460 10.07 25.78 -4.15
N ILE A 461 10.64 26.78 -3.48
CA ILE A 461 11.82 26.59 -2.61
C ILE A 461 11.50 25.63 -1.47
N ALA A 462 10.36 25.81 -0.79
CA ALA A 462 9.91 24.92 0.28
C ALA A 462 9.77 23.47 -0.21
N GLN A 463 9.30 23.25 -1.44
CA GLN A 463 9.23 21.93 -2.05
C GLN A 463 10.62 21.28 -2.15
N PHE A 464 11.61 22.01 -2.65
CA PHE A 464 12.97 21.50 -2.77
C PHE A 464 13.60 21.15 -1.42
N ARG A 465 13.42 22.01 -0.42
CA ARG A 465 13.89 21.74 0.95
C ARG A 465 13.28 20.46 1.52
N LEU A 466 11.99 20.25 1.29
CA LEU A 466 11.31 19.03 1.73
C LEU A 466 11.79 17.77 0.96
N MET A 467 12.11 17.89 -0.33
CA MET A 467 12.69 16.79 -1.12
C MET A 467 14.10 16.39 -0.64
N ASP A 468 14.84 17.30 0.01
CA ASP A 468 16.13 16.97 0.60
C ASP A 468 15.99 16.24 1.95
N LEU A 469 14.89 16.45 2.66
CA LEU A 469 14.63 15.86 3.99
C LEU A 469 13.83 14.57 3.93
N LEU A 470 12.95 14.43 2.94
CA LEU A 470 12.00 13.33 2.83
C LEU A 470 12.18 12.58 1.50
N PRO A 471 12.02 11.25 1.52
CA PRO A 471 12.06 10.41 0.33
C PRO A 471 10.86 10.59 -0.60
#